data_AF-A0A8F7YDU4-F1
#
_entry.id   AF-A0A8F7YDU4-F1
#
_cell.length_a   1.000
_cell.length_b   1.000
_cell.length_c   1.000
_cell.angle_alpha   90.00
_cell.angle_beta   90.00
_cell.angle_gamma   90.00
#
_symmetry.space_group_name_H-M   'P 1'
#
loop_
_entity.id
_entity.type
_entity.pdbx_description
1 polymer ?
#
loop_
_entity_poly.entity_id
_entity_poly.type
_entity_poly.pdbx_seq_one_letter_code
_entity_poly.pdbx_strand_id
1 'polypeptide(L)' 'MAKLPRRKCKVCREWFHSAYSNVVWCCPEHGAIYALELRAKEKIKAAARRIREKH' A
#
# COMPACT_ATOMS: atom_id res chain seq x y z
N MET A 1 -0.49 -13.55 -23.00
CA MET A 1 -0.14 -12.80 -21.77
C MET A 1 -0.50 -13.66 -20.57
N ALA A 2 0.47 -14.10 -19.77
CA ALA A 2 0.18 -14.87 -18.56
C ALA A 2 -0.62 -13.99 -17.59
N LYS A 3 -1.82 -14.44 -17.20
CA LYS A 3 -2.63 -13.72 -16.21
C LYS A 3 -1.86 -13.71 -14.90
N LEU A 4 -1.59 -12.53 -14.35
CA LEU A 4 -0.97 -12.41 -13.04
C LEU A 4 -1.84 -13.14 -11.99
N PRO A 5 -1.21 -13.75 -10.97
CA PRO A 5 -1.94 -14.45 -9.92
C PRO A 5 -2.90 -13.49 -9.21
N ARG A 6 -4.04 -14.02 -8.75
CA ARG A 6 -4.99 -13.25 -7.95
C ARG A 6 -4.30 -12.75 -6.68
N ARG A 7 -4.55 -11.50 -6.33
CA ARG A 7 -4.02 -10.85 -5.13
C ARG A 7 -5.17 -10.37 -4.27
N LYS A 8 -4.87 -10.12 -3.00
CA LYS A 8 -5.83 -9.55 -2.05
C LYS A 8 -5.59 -8.04 -1.95
N CYS A 9 -6.64 -7.25 -2.13
CA CYS A 9 -6.58 -5.79 -2.03
C CYS A 9 -6.11 -5.39 -0.61
N LYS A 10 -5.18 -4.44 -0.52
CA LYS A 10 -4.68 -3.94 0.77
C LYS A 10 -5.71 -3.10 1.54
N VAL A 11 -6.73 -2.56 0.87
CA VAL A 11 -7.77 -1.72 1.48
C VAL A 11 -9.00 -2.55 1.83
N CYS A 12 -9.74 -3.07 0.84
CA CYS A 12 -10.99 -3.83 1.10
C CYS A 12 -10.79 -5.34 1.34
N ARG A 13 -9.56 -5.87 1.19
CA ARG A 13 -9.26 -7.31 1.35
C ARG A 13 -9.94 -8.25 0.36
N GLU A 14 -10.51 -7.74 -0.73
CA GLU A 14 -11.09 -8.56 -1.80
C GLU A 14 -10.03 -9.17 -2.72
N TRP A 15 -10.35 -10.33 -3.31
CA TRP A 15 -9.49 -10.97 -4.31
C TRP A 15 -9.68 -10.31 -5.69
N PHE A 16 -8.59 -9.91 -6.34
CA PHE A 16 -8.63 -9.27 -7.65
C PHE A 16 -7.50 -9.76 -8.55
N HIS A 17 -7.67 -9.56 -9.86
CA HIS A 17 -6.62 -9.78 -10.86
C HIS A 17 -5.86 -8.47 -11.10
N SER A 18 -4.60 -8.43 -10.68
CA SER A 18 -3.75 -7.25 -10.91
C SER A 18 -3.36 -7.14 -12.38
N ALA A 19 -3.43 -5.92 -12.94
CA ALA A 19 -2.92 -5.63 -14.28
C ALA A 19 -1.39 -5.60 -14.33
N TYR A 20 -0.75 -5.20 -13.22
CA TYR A 20 0.70 -5.09 -13.09
C TYR A 20 1.18 -5.67 -11.76
N SER A 21 2.45 -6.09 -11.70
CA SER A 21 3.07 -6.72 -10.53
C SER A 21 3.22 -5.78 -9.32
N ASN A 22 3.19 -4.46 -9.52
CA ASN A 22 3.25 -3.44 -8.47
C ASN A 22 1.87 -3.05 -7.92
N VAL A 23 0.78 -3.44 -8.59
CA VAL A 23 -0.58 -3.11 -8.14
C VAL A 23 -0.98 -4.05 -7.01
N VAL A 24 -1.37 -3.46 -5.87
CA VAL A 24 -1.81 -4.16 -4.65
C VAL A 24 -3.23 -3.73 -4.22
N TRP A 25 -3.95 -3.04 -5.09
CA TRP A 25 -5.32 -2.57 -4.89
C TRP A 25 -6.22 -3.03 -6.04
N CYS A 26 -7.51 -3.24 -5.78
CA CYS A 26 -8.44 -3.71 -6.80
C CYS A 26 -9.01 -2.60 -7.71
N CYS A 27 -9.03 -1.35 -7.25
CA CYS A 27 -9.53 -0.21 -8.00
C CYS A 27 -8.70 1.07 -7.72
N PRO A 28 -8.73 2.09 -8.61
CA PRO A 28 -7.98 3.33 -8.44
C PRO A 28 -8.24 4.04 -7.11
N GLU A 29 -9.47 4.01 -6.61
CA GLU A 29 -9.86 4.61 -5.32
C GLU A 29 -9.10 3.98 -4.16
N HIS A 30 -9.03 2.65 -4.13
CA HIS A 30 -8.21 1.93 -3.15
C HIS A 30 -6.71 2.18 -3.34
N GLY A 31 -6.25 2.43 -4.56
CA GLY A 31 -4.89 2.86 -4.82
C GLY A 31 -4.58 4.22 -4.17
N ALA A 32 -5.49 5.18 -4.28
CA ALA A 32 -5.36 6.49 -3.66
C ALA A 32 -5.36 6.40 -2.13
N ILE A 33 -6.29 5.64 -1.54
CA ILE A 33 -6.34 5.40 -0.09
C ILE A 33 -5.03 4.79 0.40
N TYR A 34 -4.55 3.73 -0.27
CA TYR A 34 -3.31 3.06 0.11
C TYR A 34 -2.08 3.99 0.00
N ALA A 35 -2.02 4.84 -1.01
CA ALA A 35 -0.95 5.82 -1.17
C ALA A 35 -0.94 6.87 -0.05
N LEU A 36 -2.13 7.33 0.39
CA LEU A 36 -2.26 8.26 1.52
C LEU A 36 -1.81 7.61 2.84
N GLU A 37 -2.23 6.36 3.08
CA GLU A 37 -1.81 5.60 4.27
C GLU A 37 -0.29 5.39 4.33
N LEU A 38 0.34 5.05 3.19
CA LEU A 38 1.79 4.89 3.12
C LEU A 38 2.52 6.18 3.51
N ARG A 39 2.10 7.32 2.94
CA ARG A 39 2.68 8.63 3.30
C ARG A 39 2.50 8.96 4.77
N ALA A 40 1.34 8.65 5.36
CA ALA A 40 1.09 8.85 6.78
C ALA A 40 2.03 7.97 7.64
N LYS A 41 2.19 6.70 7.28
CA LYS A 41 3.12 5.77 7.96
C LYS A 41 4.57 6.22 7.86
N GLU A 42 5.00 6.73 6.71
CA GLU A 42 6.34 7.27 6.52
C GLU A 42 6.61 8.48 7.42
N LYS A 43 5.63 9.40 7.56
CA LYS A 43 5.73 10.53 8.49
C LYS A 43 5.87 10.08 9.94
N ILE A 44 5.07 9.11 10.37
CA ILE A 44 5.15 8.54 11.73
C ILE A 44 6.50 7.87 11.95
N LYS A 45 6.97 7.07 10.99
CA LYS A 45 8.28 6.39 11.07
C LYS A 45 9.43 7.39 11.14
N ALA A 46 9.36 8.47 10.36
CA ALA A 46 10.36 9.54 10.38
C ALA A 46 10.37 10.28 11.74
N ALA A 47 9.19 10.56 12.30
CA ALA A 47 9.08 11.16 13.63
C ALA A 47 9.63 10.22 14.73
N ALA A 48 9.26 8.94 14.69
CA ALA A 48 9.76 7.93 15.63
C ALA A 48 11.28 7.77 15.54
N ARG A 49 11.86 7.81 14.33
CA ARG A 49 13.33 7.77 14.14
C ARG A 49 14.00 8.99 14.80
N ARG A 50 13.47 10.20 14.59
CA ARG A 50 13.98 11.43 15.23
C ARG A 50 13.92 11.38 16.75
N ILE A 51 12.90 10.76 17.34
CA ILE A 51 12.80 10.59 18.80
C ILE A 51 13.87 9.60 19.28
N ARG A 52 14.00 8.45 18.60
CA ARG A 52 15.00 7.42 18.93
C ARG A 52 16.44 7.90 18.78
N GLU A 53 16.74 8.79 17.82
CA GLU A 53 18.08 9.36 17.64
C GLU A 53 18.43 10.43 18.67
N LYS A 54 17.44 10.98 19.39
CA LYS A 54 17.65 12.01 20.42
C LYS A 54 17.78 11.47 21.84
N HIS A 55 17.50 10.18 22.05
CA HIS A 55 17.54 9.49 23.34
C HIS A 55 18.68 8.46 23.36
#